data_AF-A0ABD4Q947-F1
#
_entry.id   AF-A0ABD4Q947-F1
#
_cell.length_a   1.000
_cell.length_b   1.000
_cell.length_c   1.000
_cell.angle_alpha   90.00
_cell.angle_beta   90.00
_cell.angle_gamma   90.00
#
_symmetry.space_group_name_H-M   'P 1'
#
loop_
_entity.id
_entity.type
_entity.pdbx_description
1 polymer ?
#
loop_
_entity_poly.entity_id
_entity_poly.type
_entity_poly.pdbx_seq_one_letter_code
_entity_poly.pdbx_strand_id
1 'polypeptide(L)' 'MNFPVLPPEINSVLMYSGAGSSPLLAAAAAWDGLAEELGSAAVSFGQVT' A
#
# COMPACT_ATOMS: atom_id res chain seq x y z
N MET A 1 4.40 -19.67 10.19
CA MET A 1 2.94 -19.50 10.38
C MET A 1 2.24 -20.79 10.02
N ASN A 2 1.33 -21.29 10.85
CA ASN A 2 0.58 -22.53 10.57
C ASN A 2 -0.92 -22.35 10.84
N PHE A 3 -1.59 -21.60 9.97
CA PHE A 3 -3.04 -21.35 10.03
C PHE A 3 -3.94 -22.58 9.91
N PRO A 4 -3.56 -23.66 9.18
CA PRO A 4 -4.38 -24.88 9.10
C PRO A 4 -4.62 -25.61 10.43
N VAL A 5 -3.83 -25.33 11.48
CA VAL A 5 -4.03 -25.92 12.82
C VAL A 5 -5.01 -25.11 13.68
N LEU A 6 -5.33 -23.87 13.28
CA LEU A 6 -6.32 -23.05 13.96
C LEU A 6 -7.73 -23.44 13.52
N PRO A 7 -8.72 -23.42 14.43
CA PRO A 7 -10.11 -23.66 14.06
C PRO A 7 -10.64 -22.52 13.18
N PRO A 8 -11.68 -22.78 12.36
CA PRO A 8 -12.16 -21.83 11.35
C PRO A 8 -12.62 -20.49 11.94
N GLU A 9 -13.12 -20.47 13.18
CA GLU A 9 -13.57 -19.26 13.88
C GLU A 9 -12.42 -18.28 14.10
N ILE A 10 -11.23 -18.79 14.45
CA ILE A 10 -10.05 -17.96 14.69
C ILE A 10 -9.54 -17.38 13.38
N ASN A 11 -9.40 -18.20 12.34
CA ASN A 11 -9.00 -17.73 11.02
C ASN A 11 -10.00 -16.70 10.46
N SER A 12 -11.30 -16.89 10.69
CA SER A 12 -12.35 -15.97 10.26
C SER A 12 -12.25 -14.62 10.98
N VAL A 13 -12.09 -14.60 12.30
CA VAL A 13 -11.92 -13.34 13.05
C VAL A 13 -10.68 -12.59 12.59
N LEU A 14 -9.57 -13.29 12.33
CA LEU A 14 -8.34 -12.66 11.82
C LEU A 14 -8.52 -12.06 10.42
N MET A 15 -9.33 -12.67 9.55
CA MET A 15 -9.55 -12.20 8.18
C MET A 15 -10.57 -11.06 8.09
N TYR A 16 -11.61 -11.10 8.91
CA TYR A 16 -12.74 -10.15 8.82
C TYR A 16 -12.64 -9.00 9.83
N SER A 17 -11.71 -9.03 10.77
CA SER A 17 -11.40 -7.89 11.62
C SER A 17 -10.34 -6.98 10.99
N GLY A 18 -10.26 -5.73 11.47
CA GLY A 18 -9.23 -4.77 11.07
C GLY A 18 -9.72 -3.71 10.07
N ALA A 19 -8.79 -2.89 9.60
CA ALA A 19 -9.07 -1.68 8.82
C ALA A 19 -9.35 -1.93 7.32
N GLY A 20 -9.34 -3.20 6.88
CA GLY A 20 -9.48 -3.56 5.47
C GLY A 20 -8.33 -3.04 4.60
N SER A 21 -8.57 -2.87 3.30
CA SER A 21 -7.56 -2.43 2.33
C SER A 21 -7.40 -0.90 2.23
N SER A 22 -8.27 -0.11 2.88
CA SER A 22 -8.27 1.36 2.75
C SER A 22 -6.91 2.01 3.06
N PRO A 23 -6.19 1.66 4.15
CA PRO A 23 -4.85 2.20 4.39
C PRO A 23 -3.83 1.85 3.30
N LEU A 24 -3.95 0.68 2.68
CA LEU A 24 -3.07 0.26 1.58
C LEU A 24 -3.38 1.05 0.30
N LEU A 25 -4.66 1.35 0.03
CA LEU A 25 -5.07 2.21 -1.08
C LEU A 25 -4.59 3.65 -0.87
N ALA A 26 -4.66 4.18 0.35
CA ALA A 26 -4.12 5.50 0.67
C ALA A 26 -2.59 5.55 0.47
N ALA A 27 -1.87 4.49 0.89
CA ALA A 27 -0.44 4.38 0.63
C ALA A 27 -0.12 4.31 -0.86
N ALA A 28 -0.91 3.57 -1.65
CA ALA A 28 -0.74 3.49 -3.10
C ALA A 28 -0.89 4.87 -3.76
N ALA A 29 -1.94 5.62 -3.41
CA ALA A 29 -2.14 6.99 -3.92
C ALA A 29 -0.98 7.94 -3.53
N ALA A 30 -0.42 7.79 -2.33
CA ALA A 30 0.75 8.57 -1.92
C ALA A 30 2.00 8.21 -2.73
N TRP A 31 2.21 6.93 -3.06
CA TRP A 31 3.29 6.49 -3.94
C TRP A 31 3.13 7.01 -5.37
N ASP A 32 1.90 7.03 -5.89
CA ASP A 32 1.60 7.63 -7.21
C ASP A 32 1.95 9.12 -7.23
N GLY A 33 1.54 9.87 -6.21
CA GLY A 33 1.89 11.29 -6.08
C GLY A 33 3.40 11.53 -5.97
N LEU A 34 4.12 10.68 -5.23
CA LEU A 34 5.58 10.77 -5.16
C LEU A 34 6.23 10.52 -6.53
N ALA A 35 5.72 9.56 -7.30
CA ALA A 35 6.24 9.25 -8.63
C ALA A 35 6.04 10.42 -9.60
N GLU A 36 4.90 11.11 -9.54
CA GLU A 36 4.62 12.30 -10.34
C GLU A 36 5.60 13.44 -10.02
N GLU A 37 5.79 13.75 -8.74
CA GLU A 37 6.70 14.82 -8.31
C GLU A 37 8.16 14.52 -8.69
N LEU A 38 8.61 13.26 -8.54
CA LEU A 38 9.94 12.85 -8.99
C LEU A 38 10.11 12.98 -10.51
N GLY A 39 9.08 12.65 -11.29
CA GLY A 39 9.07 12.83 -12.74
C GLY A 39 9.18 14.30 -13.14
N SER A 40 8.38 15.16 -12.51
CA SER A 40 8.42 16.62 -12.70
C SER A 40 9.79 17.20 -12.35
N ALA A 41 10.36 16.79 -11.21
CA ALA A 41 11.69 17.21 -10.80
C ALA A 41 12.76 16.78 -11.81
N ALA A 42 12.73 15.53 -12.29
CA ALA A 42 13.67 15.03 -13.28
C ALA A 42 13.61 15.83 -14.60
N VAL A 43 12.41 16.14 -15.09
CA VAL A 43 12.22 17.00 -16.27
C VAL A 43 12.81 18.39 -16.03
N SER A 44 12.51 19.01 -14.88
CA SER A 44 13.02 20.33 -14.51
C SER A 44 14.55 20.37 -14.48
N PHE A 45 15.19 19.38 -13.82
CA PHE A 45 16.65 19.26 -13.79
C PHE A 45 17.24 19.11 -15.20
N GLY A 46 16.63 18.29 -16.05
CA GLY A 46 17.06 18.10 -17.43
C GLY A 46 16.92 19.31 -18.35
N GLN A 47 16.20 20.37 -17.94
CA GLN A 47 16.15 21.63 -18.69
C GLN A 47 17.31 22.59 -18.36
N VAL A 48 18.01 22.37 -17.23
CA VAL A 48 19.08 23.25 -16.76
C VAL A 48 20.48 22.69 -17.07
N THR A 49 20.59 21.38 -17.29
CA THR A 49 21.81 20.67 -17.72
C THR A 49 21.85 20.45 -19.22
#